data_AF-A0A9Y3S3T4-F1
#
_entry.id   AF-A0A9Y3S3T4-F1
#
_cell.length_a   1.000
_cell.length_b   1.000
_cell.length_c   1.000
_cell.angle_alpha   90.00
_cell.angle_beta   90.00
_cell.angle_gamma   90.00
#
_symmetry.space_group_name_H-M   'P 1'
#
loop_
_entity.id
_entity.type
_entity.pdbx_description
1 polymer ?
#
loop_
_entity_poly.entity_id
_entity_poly.type
_entity_poly.pdbx_seq_one_letter_code
_entity_poly.pdbx_strand_id
1 'polypeptide(L)'
;NTYHGLINQGSTCYLNSVLQVLFMTEDFRDAVTRNSKENPHTEFLDHHLKALFDDLHNYTANTYKITQKLGIDNVYEQRDAAEYFERVLRMTSTDASKIFHGQLANKTTCSKGHIQTDGDAPFWHLPLSLVDYCSKDYSV
;
A
#
# COMPACT_ATOMS: atom_id res chain seq x y z
N ASN A 1 15.30 -1.81 20.97
CA ASN A 1 14.05 -1.30 20.34
C ASN A 1 12.98 -2.35 20.44
N THR A 2 11.88 -2.01 21.10
CA THR A 2 10.69 -2.85 21.17
C THR A 2 9.80 -2.48 19.99
N TYR A 3 9.38 -3.45 19.19
CA TYR A 3 8.40 -3.22 18.13
C TYR A 3 6.99 -3.42 18.68
N HIS A 4 6.06 -2.60 18.23
CA HIS A 4 4.67 -2.66 18.66
C HIS A 4 3.73 -3.11 17.53
N GLY A 5 2.68 -3.82 17.93
CA GLY A 5 1.67 -4.34 17.00
C GLY A 5 0.56 -3.35 16.70
N LEU A 6 -0.33 -3.74 15.80
CA LEU A 6 -1.59 -3.06 15.54
C LEU A 6 -2.76 -3.89 16.07
N ILE A 7 -3.69 -3.26 16.76
CA ILE A 7 -4.92 -3.91 17.21
C ILE A 7 -5.74 -4.31 15.98
N ASN A 8 -6.16 -5.56 15.92
CA ASN A 8 -7.07 -6.03 14.87
C ASN A 8 -8.50 -5.58 15.20
N GLN A 9 -9.14 -4.82 14.31
CA GLN A 9 -10.51 -4.32 14.50
C GLN A 9 -11.59 -5.37 14.16
N GLY A 10 -11.18 -6.51 13.57
CA GLY A 10 -12.07 -7.59 13.16
C GLY A 10 -11.34 -8.53 12.19
N SER A 11 -11.64 -8.38 10.90
CA SER A 11 -11.00 -9.07 9.78
C SER A 11 -9.94 -8.19 9.08
N THR A 12 -9.34 -7.22 9.79
CA THR A 12 -8.47 -6.20 9.19
C THR A 12 -6.98 -6.56 9.23
N CYS A 13 -6.63 -7.84 9.33
CA CYS A 13 -5.23 -8.28 9.37
C CYS A 13 -4.47 -7.93 8.08
N TYR A 14 -5.13 -7.98 6.92
CA TYR A 14 -4.57 -7.55 5.63
C TYR A 14 -4.04 -6.10 5.70
N LEU A 15 -4.83 -5.19 6.28
CA LEU A 15 -4.47 -3.79 6.42
C LEU A 15 -3.40 -3.59 7.48
N ASN A 16 -3.47 -4.31 8.60
CA ASN A 16 -2.45 -4.22 9.64
C ASN A 16 -1.08 -4.64 9.10
N SER A 17 -1.02 -5.69 8.27
CA SER A 17 0.21 -6.13 7.60
C SER A 17 0.75 -5.06 6.65
N VAL A 18 -0.11 -4.45 5.82
CA VAL A 18 0.23 -3.34 4.92
C VAL A 18 0.82 -2.16 5.70
N LEU A 19 0.13 -1.72 6.77
CA LEU A 19 0.55 -0.59 7.58
C LEU A 19 1.88 -0.83 8.30
N GLN A 20 2.15 -2.07 8.73
CA GLN A 20 3.45 -2.43 9.31
C GLN A 20 4.57 -2.40 8.26
N VAL A 21 4.33 -2.88 7.04
CA VAL A 21 5.32 -2.78 5.95
C VAL A 21 5.65 -1.32 5.63
N LEU A 22 4.61 -0.48 5.51
CA LEU A 22 4.78 0.96 5.27
C LEU A 22 5.49 1.64 6.44
N PHE A 23 5.12 1.30 7.68
CA PHE A 23 5.80 1.79 8.88
C PHE A 23 7.26 1.36 8.89
N MET A 24 7.62 0.14 8.49
CA MET A 24 9.01 -0.31 8.52
C MET A 24 9.88 0.32 7.41
N THR A 25 9.26 0.93 6.39
CA THR A 25 9.97 1.61 5.30
C THR A 25 10.33 3.04 5.69
N GLU A 26 11.61 3.29 6.01
CA GLU A 26 12.09 4.57 6.53
C GLU A 26 11.82 5.75 5.60
N ASP A 27 12.19 5.63 4.32
CA ASP A 27 11.96 6.69 3.32
C ASP A 27 10.48 7.07 3.20
N PHE A 28 9.58 6.08 3.35
CA PHE A 28 8.15 6.33 3.34
C PHE A 28 7.69 7.07 4.60
N ARG A 29 8.14 6.65 5.80
CA ARG A 29 7.83 7.35 7.06
C ARG A 29 8.31 8.80 7.02
N ASP A 30 9.50 9.05 6.49
CA ASP A 30 10.10 10.37 6.40
C ASP A 30 9.33 11.27 5.43
N ALA A 31 8.96 10.73 4.26
CA ALA A 31 8.13 11.44 3.30
C ALA A 31 6.75 11.80 3.90
N VAL A 32 6.09 10.87 4.57
CA VAL A 32 4.81 11.11 5.29
C VAL A 32 4.98 12.20 6.35
N THR A 33 6.03 12.12 7.17
CA THR A 33 6.28 13.08 8.25
C THR A 33 6.54 14.49 7.71
N ARG A 34 7.34 14.61 6.65
CA ARG A 34 7.64 15.89 6.00
C ARG A 34 6.39 16.48 5.37
N ASN A 35 5.65 15.71 4.57
CA ASN A 35 4.46 16.20 3.90
C ASN A 35 3.36 16.62 4.89
N SER A 36 3.20 15.89 6.01
CA SER A 36 2.29 16.30 7.08
C SER A 36 2.68 17.61 7.78
N LYS A 37 3.96 18.00 7.78
CA LYS A 37 4.38 19.30 8.35
C LYS A 37 4.19 20.44 7.35
N GLU A 38 4.55 20.20 6.10
CA GLU A 38 4.51 21.20 5.03
C GLU A 38 3.08 21.51 4.58
N ASN A 39 2.18 20.52 4.65
CA ASN A 39 0.83 20.62 4.10
C ASN A 39 -0.27 20.26 5.14
N PRO A 40 -0.42 21.04 6.23
CA PRO A 40 -1.29 20.70 7.37
C PRO A 40 -2.78 20.58 7.06
N HIS A 41 -3.25 21.15 5.93
CA HIS A 41 -4.67 21.20 5.56
C HIS A 41 -5.02 20.30 4.37
N THR A 42 -4.13 19.39 3.96
CA THR A 42 -4.43 18.48 2.85
C THR A 42 -5.35 17.34 3.29
N GLU A 43 -6.19 16.90 2.36
CA GLU A 43 -7.05 15.73 2.52
C GLU A 43 -6.30 14.38 2.38
N PHE A 44 -4.99 14.41 2.14
CA PHE A 44 -4.16 13.21 2.05
C PHE A 44 -4.14 12.41 3.35
N LEU A 45 -3.89 11.12 3.19
CA LEU A 45 -3.83 10.15 4.29
C LEU A 45 -2.59 10.34 5.18
N ASP A 46 -1.58 11.09 4.72
CA ASP A 46 -0.30 11.32 5.39
C ASP A 46 -0.45 11.74 6.85
N HIS A 47 -1.37 12.66 7.18
CA HIS A 47 -1.60 13.09 8.57
C HIS A 47 -2.04 11.95 9.49
N HIS A 48 -2.90 11.08 8.97
CA HIS A 48 -3.40 9.94 9.73
C HIS A 48 -2.31 8.86 9.87
N LEU A 49 -1.51 8.65 8.81
CA LEU A 49 -0.38 7.73 8.84
C LEU A 49 0.71 8.22 9.79
N LYS A 50 1.05 9.51 9.76
CA LYS A 50 2.01 10.11 10.69
C LYS A 50 1.56 9.89 12.13
N ALA A 51 0.31 10.22 12.46
CA ALA A 51 -0.23 10.01 13.81
C ALA A 51 -0.17 8.53 14.22
N LEU A 52 -0.53 7.62 13.32
CA LEU A 52 -0.42 6.18 13.57
C LEU A 52 1.04 5.75 13.80
N PHE A 53 1.98 6.23 13.00
CA PHE A 53 3.39 5.87 13.09
C PHE A 53 4.04 6.42 14.37
N ASP A 54 3.65 7.63 14.80
CA ASP A 54 4.05 8.20 16.08
C ASP A 54 3.57 7.32 17.26
N ASP A 55 2.32 6.87 17.22
CA ASP A 55 1.75 5.94 18.21
C ASP A 55 2.51 4.60 18.21
N LEU A 56 2.70 4.02 17.01
CA LEU A 56 3.30 2.70 16.81
C LEU A 56 4.78 2.64 17.25
N HIS A 57 5.46 3.79 17.27
CA HIS A 57 6.81 3.88 17.81
C HIS A 57 6.88 3.64 19.32
N ASN A 58 5.79 3.93 20.04
CA ASN A 58 5.76 3.97 21.49
C ASN A 58 4.88 2.87 22.13
N TYR A 59 3.86 2.40 21.42
CA TYR A 59 2.91 1.41 21.93
C TYR A 59 2.12 0.71 20.83
N THR A 60 1.38 -0.34 21.22
CA THR A 60 0.41 -1.01 20.35
C THR A 60 -0.69 -0.02 19.96
N ALA A 61 -0.84 0.25 18.67
CA ALA A 61 -1.75 1.28 18.17
C ALA A 61 -3.04 0.70 17.56
N ASN A 62 -4.09 1.53 17.48
CA ASN A 62 -5.33 1.20 16.77
C ASN A 62 -5.36 1.89 15.40
N THR A 63 -6.16 1.35 14.47
CA THR A 63 -6.21 1.83 13.08
C THR A 63 -7.53 2.52 12.73
N TYR A 64 -8.35 2.93 13.71
CA TYR A 64 -9.74 3.41 13.48
C TYR A 64 -9.81 4.60 12.54
N LYS A 65 -8.89 5.56 12.70
CA LYS A 65 -8.84 6.75 11.83
C LYS A 65 -8.45 6.40 10.39
N ILE A 66 -7.58 5.40 10.22
CA ILE A 66 -7.16 4.92 8.91
C ILE A 66 -8.32 4.17 8.24
N THR A 67 -8.96 3.23 8.94
CA THR A 67 -10.10 2.47 8.38
C THR A 67 -11.24 3.40 7.98
N GLN A 68 -11.55 4.41 8.80
CA GLN A 68 -12.54 5.44 8.47
C GLN A 68 -12.14 6.27 7.24
N LYS A 69 -10.91 6.79 7.17
CA LYS A 69 -10.46 7.61 6.03
C LYS A 69 -10.38 6.80 4.74
N LEU A 70 -10.06 5.51 4.84
CA LEU A 70 -10.10 4.57 3.72
C LEU A 70 -11.52 4.21 3.29
N GLY A 71 -12.57 4.55 4.05
CA GLY A 71 -13.95 4.19 3.73
C GLY A 71 -14.22 2.68 3.91
N ILE A 72 -13.64 2.08 4.94
CA ILE A 72 -13.89 0.68 5.32
C ILE A 72 -15.08 0.65 6.28
N ASP A 73 -16.28 0.50 5.73
CA ASP A 73 -17.52 0.54 6.50
C ASP A 73 -17.79 -0.76 7.30
N ASN A 74 -17.22 -1.88 6.86
CA ASN A 74 -17.33 -3.18 7.52
C ASN A 74 -15.97 -3.79 7.81
N VAL A 75 -15.48 -3.62 9.05
CA VAL A 75 -14.19 -4.16 9.51
C VAL A 75 -14.18 -5.69 9.68
N TYR A 76 -15.31 -6.36 9.54
CA TYR A 76 -15.42 -7.82 9.66
C TYR A 76 -15.28 -8.56 8.31
N GLU A 77 -15.11 -7.82 7.20
CA GLU A 77 -14.89 -8.39 5.88
C GLU A 77 -13.40 -8.54 5.56
N GLN A 78 -13.00 -9.71 5.06
CA GLN A 78 -11.64 -9.95 4.56
C GLN A 78 -11.45 -9.28 3.20
N ARG A 79 -10.26 -8.72 2.96
CA ARG A 79 -9.90 -8.05 1.71
C ARG A 79 -8.48 -8.39 1.29
N ASP A 80 -8.13 -8.03 0.05
CA ASP A 80 -6.81 -8.27 -0.50
C ASP A 80 -5.78 -7.24 0.01
N ALA A 81 -4.61 -7.73 0.42
CA ALA A 81 -3.56 -6.87 0.97
C ALA A 81 -2.89 -5.99 -0.10
N ALA A 82 -2.73 -6.49 -1.34
CA ALA A 82 -2.14 -5.72 -2.43
C ALA A 82 -3.08 -4.60 -2.89
N GLU A 83 -4.39 -4.87 -2.95
CA GLU A 83 -5.41 -3.85 -3.21
C GLU A 83 -5.32 -2.70 -2.19
N TYR A 84 -5.22 -3.03 -0.90
CA TYR A 84 -5.13 -2.02 0.15
C TYR A 84 -3.76 -1.35 0.25
N PHE A 85 -2.68 -2.02 -0.14
CA PHE A 85 -1.38 -1.39 -0.33
C PHE A 85 -1.47 -0.27 -1.37
N GLU A 86 -2.02 -0.57 -2.55
CA GLU A 86 -2.21 0.43 -3.60
C GLU A 86 -3.17 1.54 -3.19
N ARG A 87 -4.31 1.19 -2.55
CA ARG A 87 -5.29 2.17 -2.09
C ARG A 87 -4.69 3.16 -1.09
N VAL A 88 -3.90 2.68 -0.12
CA VAL A 88 -3.20 3.55 0.83
C VAL A 88 -2.27 4.50 0.08
N LEU A 89 -1.42 3.99 -0.81
CA LEU A 89 -0.46 4.81 -1.55
C LEU A 89 -1.14 5.86 -2.44
N ARG A 90 -2.22 5.51 -3.13
CA ARG A 90 -3.01 6.46 -3.94
C ARG A 90 -3.64 7.59 -3.13
N MET A 91 -3.86 7.38 -1.83
CA MET A 91 -4.39 8.39 -0.92
C MET A 91 -3.31 9.16 -0.16
N THR A 92 -2.04 8.80 -0.33
CA THR A 92 -0.91 9.60 0.18
C THR A 92 -0.43 10.63 -0.82
N SER A 93 0.39 11.57 -0.35
CA SER A 93 1.07 12.52 -1.22
C SER A 93 1.92 11.84 -2.29
N THR A 94 2.16 12.55 -3.40
CA THR A 94 3.08 12.10 -4.46
C THR A 94 4.48 11.81 -3.90
N ASP A 95 4.90 12.57 -2.89
CA ASP A 95 6.20 12.40 -2.25
C ASP A 95 6.34 11.10 -1.47
N ALA A 96 5.28 10.62 -0.82
CA ALA A 96 5.28 9.33 -0.14
C ALA A 96 5.03 8.18 -1.14
N SER A 97 4.04 8.31 -2.02
CA SER A 97 3.66 7.26 -2.97
C SER A 97 4.73 6.96 -4.02
N LYS A 98 5.58 7.93 -4.39
CA LYS A 98 6.69 7.71 -5.34
C LYS A 98 7.74 6.71 -4.85
N ILE A 99 7.83 6.46 -3.54
CA ILE A 99 8.78 5.51 -2.95
C ILE A 99 8.55 4.08 -3.46
N PHE A 100 7.30 3.75 -3.80
CA PHE A 100 6.88 2.42 -4.28
C PHE A 100 6.44 2.43 -5.74
N HIS A 101 6.68 3.52 -6.46
CA HIS A 101 6.19 3.71 -7.82
C HIS A 101 7.12 3.04 -8.85
N GLY A 102 6.56 2.16 -9.67
CA GLY A 102 7.18 1.60 -10.87
C GLY A 102 6.47 2.04 -12.15
N GLN A 103 7.16 1.93 -13.29
CA GLN A 103 6.61 2.17 -14.63
C GLN A 103 6.60 0.87 -15.43
N LEU A 104 5.46 0.55 -16.03
CA LEU A 104 5.28 -0.63 -16.87
C LEU A 104 4.96 -0.20 -18.31
N ALA A 105 5.80 -0.64 -19.26
CA ALA A 105 5.58 -0.44 -20.69
C ALA A 105 5.10 -1.75 -21.32
N ASN A 106 3.97 -1.71 -22.04
CA ASN A 106 3.45 -2.88 -22.75
C ASN A 106 3.80 -2.79 -24.23
N LYS A 107 4.52 -3.79 -24.74
CA LYS A 107 4.93 -3.84 -26.15
C LYS A 107 4.22 -5.01 -26.85
N THR A 108 3.37 -4.66 -27.81
CA THR A 108 2.70 -5.62 -28.69
C THR A 108 3.41 -5.65 -30.04
N THR A 109 3.86 -6.83 -30.48
CA THR A 109 4.51 -7.01 -31.79
C THR A 109 3.71 -8.02 -32.62
N CYS A 110 3.36 -7.67 -33.85
CA CYS A 110 2.67 -8.59 -34.75
C CYS A 110 3.68 -9.47 -35.53
N SER A 111 3.21 -10.58 -36.10
CA SER A 111 4.05 -11.51 -36.88
C SER A 111 4.65 -10.90 -38.15
N LYS A 112 4.09 -9.78 -38.64
CA LYS A 112 4.63 -9.01 -39.78
C LYS A 112 5.65 -7.94 -39.36
N GLY A 113 6.00 -7.84 -38.08
CA GLY A 113 7.00 -6.91 -37.56
C GLY A 113 6.48 -5.51 -37.21
N HIS A 114 5.16 -5.26 -37.24
CA HIS A 114 4.61 -4.03 -36.70
C HIS A 114 4.73 -4.04 -35.18
N ILE A 115 5.18 -2.93 -34.60
CA ILE A 115 5.34 -2.76 -33.16
C ILE A 115 4.38 -1.66 -32.70
N GLN A 116 3.59 -1.97 -31.68
CA GLN A 116 2.82 -1.01 -30.91
C GLN A 116 3.35 -1.05 -29.47
N THR A 117 3.70 0.12 -28.94
CA THR A 117 4.04 0.27 -27.52
C THR A 117 2.94 1.10 -26.88
N ASP A 118 2.25 0.53 -25.91
CA ASP A 118 1.35 1.29 -25.06
C ASP A 118 2.18 1.98 -23.96
N GLY A 119 1.80 3.20 -23.61
CA GLY A 119 2.58 4.09 -22.76
C GLY A 119 2.83 3.56 -21.34
N ASP A 120 3.77 4.20 -20.65
CA ASP A 120 4.18 3.84 -19.29
C ASP A 120 3.01 3.99 -18.30
N ALA A 121 2.49 2.87 -17.82
CA ALA A 121 1.47 2.85 -16.77
C ALA A 121 2.15 2.77 -15.38
N PRO A 122 1.78 3.63 -14.42
CA PRO A 122 2.28 3.54 -13.06
C PRO A 122 1.73 2.28 -12.39
N PHE A 123 2.58 1.56 -11.65
CA PHE A 123 2.16 0.45 -10.80
C PHE A 123 2.83 0.53 -9.42
N TRP A 124 2.17 -0.04 -8.41
CA TRP A 124 2.66 -0.10 -7.03
C TRP A 124 2.85 -1.53 -6.52
N HIS A 125 2.29 -2.51 -7.21
CA HIS A 125 2.55 -3.93 -6.98
C HIS A 125 2.60 -4.67 -8.31
N LEU A 126 3.41 -5.72 -8.37
CA LEU A 126 3.51 -6.60 -9.53
C LEU A 126 3.00 -7.99 -9.13
N PRO A 127 1.82 -8.41 -9.61
CA PRO A 127 1.35 -9.77 -9.35
C PRO A 127 2.25 -10.78 -10.08
N LEU A 128 2.80 -11.73 -9.34
CA LEU A 128 3.58 -12.84 -9.89
C LEU A 128 2.72 -14.09 -9.84
N SER A 129 2.53 -14.74 -11.00
CA SER A 129 1.86 -16.04 -11.05
C SER A 129 2.70 -17.08 -10.32
N LEU A 130 2.09 -17.81 -9.39
CA LEU A 130 2.76 -18.88 -8.65
C LEU A 130 2.71 -20.24 -9.38
N VAL A 131 1.88 -20.35 -10.42
CA VAL A 131 1.72 -21.59 -11.19
C VAL A 131 2.34 -21.40 -12.57
N ASP A 132 3.32 -22.26 -12.88
CA ASP A 132 3.67 -22.58 -14.25
C ASP A 132 2.60 -23.51 -14.81
N TYR A 133 2.12 -23.26 -16.03
CA TYR A 133 1.08 -24.05 -16.73
C TYR A 133 1.37 -25.57 -16.84
N CYS A 134 2.50 -26.08 -16.31
CA CYS A 134 2.94 -27.46 -16.38
C CYS A 134 2.95 -28.24 -15.06
N SER A 135 2.74 -27.63 -13.88
CA SER A 135 2.65 -28.41 -12.63
C SER A 135 1.22 -28.45 -12.12
N LYS A 136 0.61 -29.64 -12.20
CA LYS A 136 -0.62 -29.95 -11.48
C LYS A 136 -0.34 -29.84 -9.98
N ASP A 137 -1.32 -29.28 -9.29
CA ASP A 137 -1.55 -29.28 -7.85
C ASP A 137 -0.85 -28.16 -7.06
N TYR A 138 -1.64 -27.13 -6.75
CA TYR A 138 -1.52 -26.37 -5.50
C TYR A 138 -2.80 -26.60 -4.69
N SER A 139 -2.65 -27.15 -3.47
CA SER A 139 -3.67 -27.04 -2.41
C SER A 139 -3.19 -25.99 -1.41
N VAL A 140 -4.10 -25.09 -1.04
CA VAL A 140 -3.95 -24.16 0.09
C VAL A 140 -4.61 -24.80 1.31
#